data_AF-A0AAN7ZEA9-F1
#
_entry.id   AF-A0AAN7ZEA9-F1
#
_cell.length_a   1.000
_cell.length_b   1.000
_cell.length_c   1.000
_cell.angle_alpha   90.00
_cell.angle_beta   90.00
_cell.angle_gamma   90.00
#
_symmetry.space_group_name_H-M   'P 1'
#
loop_
_entity.id
_entity.type
_entity.pdbx_description
1 polymer ?
#
loop_
_entity_poly.entity_id
_entity_poly.type
_entity_poly.pdbx_seq_one_letter_code
_entity_poly.pdbx_strand_id
1 'polypeptide(L)'
;MQNYWNAPVLPPGLPKAGTSRCIKTPVEYMYDQIGSYGNREGMVLCQRDFNQRKGRVFNLNTQAGPGRQVSPMAQDRFDMLLEQSLTSTVAQDELFEALRQIIGVFRYINDPVILPIVRMNINNMQSAADRIAATVPQLSNIGRQFAEFYPAWYQEAARTARAWMSDRINDIIGRYMRAINSGNAPANAMQVQMDVNALFDDLQYMVSPF
;
A
#
# COMPACT_ATOMS: atom_id res chain seq x y z
N MET A 1 -12.74 -4.40 23.55
CA MET A 1 -12.79 -4.22 22.07
C MET A 1 -12.93 -5.53 21.31
N GLN A 2 -11.97 -6.48 21.41
CA GLN A 2 -11.96 -7.67 20.54
C GLN A 2 -13.23 -8.53 20.63
N ASN A 3 -13.82 -8.66 21.82
CA ASN A 3 -15.07 -9.39 22.05
C ASN A 3 -16.33 -8.72 21.46
N TYR A 4 -16.26 -7.43 21.09
CA TYR A 4 -17.40 -6.67 20.57
C TYR A 4 -17.26 -6.34 19.08
N TRP A 5 -16.02 -6.30 18.57
CA TRP A 5 -15.73 -5.96 17.17
C TRP A 5 -16.32 -6.95 16.16
N ASN A 6 -16.26 -8.24 16.48
CA ASN A 6 -16.79 -9.34 15.66
C ASN A 6 -18.12 -9.88 16.18
N ALA A 7 -18.69 -9.29 17.24
CA ALA A 7 -19.94 -9.76 17.82
C ALA A 7 -21.14 -9.07 17.16
N PRO A 8 -22.31 -9.74 17.09
CA PRO A 8 -23.52 -9.17 16.50
C PRO A 8 -24.20 -8.17 17.46
N VAL A 9 -23.53 -7.06 17.73
CA VAL A 9 -23.92 -6.06 18.74
C VAL A 9 -24.46 -4.77 18.13
N LEU A 10 -24.55 -4.69 16.80
CA LEU A 10 -25.10 -3.52 16.13
C LEU A 10 -26.63 -3.48 16.23
N PRO A 11 -27.22 -2.31 16.48
CA PRO A 11 -28.66 -2.15 16.48
C PRO A 11 -29.24 -2.29 15.06
N PRO A 12 -30.49 -2.75 14.92
CA PRO A 12 -31.19 -2.72 13.65
C PRO A 12 -31.39 -1.27 13.17
N GLY A 13 -31.33 -1.06 11.85
CA GLY A 13 -31.65 0.24 11.24
C GLY A 13 -30.48 1.23 11.09
N LEU A 14 -29.23 0.82 11.36
CA LEU A 14 -28.08 1.64 11.00
C LEU A 14 -28.07 1.96 9.49
N PRO A 15 -27.83 3.24 9.10
CA PRO A 15 -27.74 3.62 7.70
C PRO A 15 -26.66 2.84 6.97
N LYS A 16 -27.00 2.30 5.80
CA LYS A 16 -26.12 1.45 4.99
C LYS A 16 -25.54 2.27 3.84
N ALA A 17 -24.34 1.92 3.42
CA ALA A 17 -23.68 2.56 2.27
C ALA A 17 -24.25 2.09 0.91
N GLY A 18 -25.27 1.24 0.93
CA GLY A 18 -25.90 0.71 -0.28
C GLY A 18 -26.93 -0.37 0.03
N THR A 19 -27.03 -1.36 -0.87
CA THR A 19 -28.02 -2.43 -0.79
C THR A 19 -27.58 -3.63 0.05
N SER A 20 -26.44 -3.52 0.74
CA SER A 20 -25.83 -4.59 1.52
C SER A 20 -26.80 -5.20 2.54
N ARG A 21 -26.99 -6.51 2.45
CA ARG A 21 -27.85 -7.29 3.34
C ARG A 21 -26.99 -7.96 4.41
N CYS A 22 -27.57 -8.16 5.59
CA CYS A 22 -26.96 -8.98 6.66
C CYS A 22 -25.69 -8.43 7.34
N ILE A 23 -25.48 -7.11 7.39
CA ILE A 23 -24.46 -6.51 8.25
C ILE A 23 -24.92 -6.62 9.71
N LYS A 24 -24.21 -7.39 10.53
CA LYS A 24 -24.58 -7.64 11.94
C LYS A 24 -23.50 -7.21 12.92
N THR A 25 -22.26 -7.15 12.47
CA THR A 25 -21.09 -6.85 13.32
C THR A 25 -20.48 -5.48 12.99
N PRO A 26 -19.85 -4.81 13.96
CA PRO A 26 -19.11 -3.56 13.73
C PRO A 26 -18.10 -3.66 12.58
N VAL A 27 -17.39 -4.79 12.49
CA VAL A 27 -16.40 -5.03 11.43
C VAL A 27 -17.01 -5.07 10.03
N GLU A 28 -18.12 -5.81 9.85
CA GLU A 28 -18.83 -5.87 8.57
C GLU A 28 -19.35 -4.49 8.17
N TYR A 29 -19.87 -3.72 9.13
CA TYR A 29 -20.40 -2.38 8.89
C TYR A 29 -19.32 -1.40 8.43
N MET A 30 -18.13 -1.50 9.01
CA MET A 30 -17.00 -0.67 8.62
C MET A 30 -16.45 -1.07 7.25
N TYR A 31 -16.28 -2.36 6.95
CA TYR A 31 -15.79 -2.82 5.65
C TYR A 31 -16.77 -2.54 4.51
N ASP A 32 -18.08 -2.54 4.76
CA ASP A 32 -19.09 -2.15 3.77
C ASP A 32 -18.88 -0.72 3.24
N GLN A 33 -18.25 0.16 4.02
CA GLN A 33 -17.97 1.55 3.61
C GLN A 33 -16.88 1.66 2.55
N ILE A 34 -15.95 0.70 2.49
CA ILE A 34 -14.80 0.71 1.56
C ILE A 34 -15.21 0.20 0.18
N GLY A 35 -16.17 -0.72 0.16
CA GLY A 35 -16.64 -1.36 -1.05
C GLY A 35 -17.10 -2.78 -0.77
N SER A 36 -18.28 -3.13 -1.27
CA SER A 36 -18.88 -4.45 -1.13
C SER A 36 -19.73 -4.78 -2.36
N TYR A 37 -20.31 -5.98 -2.39
CA TYR A 37 -21.27 -6.32 -3.44
C TYR A 37 -22.45 -5.33 -3.50
N GLY A 38 -22.88 -4.81 -2.35
CA GLY A 38 -24.01 -3.90 -2.21
C GLY A 38 -23.64 -2.40 -2.21
N ASN A 39 -22.37 -2.06 -2.06
CA ASN A 39 -21.81 -0.71 -2.17
C ASN A 39 -20.58 -0.74 -3.10
N ARG A 40 -20.77 -0.53 -4.41
CA ARG A 40 -19.70 -0.64 -5.41
C ARG A 40 -18.97 0.66 -5.72
N GLU A 41 -19.49 1.80 -5.29
CA GLU A 41 -18.96 3.12 -5.66
C GLU A 41 -17.51 3.31 -5.19
N GLY A 42 -17.13 2.69 -4.07
CA GLY A 42 -15.76 2.69 -3.55
C GLY A 42 -14.79 1.75 -4.28
N MET A 43 -15.28 0.84 -5.15
CA MET A 43 -14.47 -0.17 -5.82
C MET A 43 -13.98 0.30 -7.19
N VAL A 44 -12.86 1.03 -7.21
CA VAL A 44 -12.18 1.38 -8.47
C VAL A 44 -11.40 0.17 -8.98
N LEU A 45 -11.68 -0.24 -10.22
CA LEU A 45 -10.94 -1.32 -10.87
C LEU A 45 -9.50 -0.89 -11.12
N CYS A 46 -8.55 -1.66 -10.60
CA CYS A 46 -7.14 -1.56 -10.95
C CYS A 46 -6.72 -2.84 -11.67
N GLN A 47 -5.68 -2.75 -12.50
CA GLN A 47 -5.03 -3.93 -13.04
C GLN A 47 -4.60 -4.87 -11.90
N ARG A 48 -4.69 -6.19 -12.12
CA ARG A 48 -4.51 -7.20 -11.08
C ARG A 48 -3.16 -7.10 -10.38
N ASP A 49 -2.08 -6.94 -11.14
CA ASP A 49 -0.72 -6.91 -10.60
C ASP A 49 -0.46 -5.63 -9.80
N PHE A 50 -0.97 -4.50 -10.29
CA PHE A 50 -0.96 -3.25 -9.56
C PHE A 50 -1.75 -3.36 -8.24
N ASN A 51 -2.90 -4.04 -8.24
CA ASN A 51 -3.67 -4.27 -7.03
C ASN A 51 -2.94 -5.18 -6.02
N GLN A 52 -2.20 -6.19 -6.50
CA GLN A 52 -1.35 -7.01 -5.64
C GLN A 52 -0.20 -6.18 -5.03
N ARG A 53 0.41 -5.28 -5.81
CA ARG A 53 1.45 -4.35 -5.31
C ARG A 53 0.91 -3.41 -4.24
N LYS A 54 -0.28 -2.83 -4.46
CA LYS A 54 -0.99 -2.04 -3.43
C LYS A 54 -1.11 -2.84 -2.13
N GLY A 55 -1.61 -4.08 -2.23
CA GLY A 55 -1.75 -4.97 -1.08
C GLY A 55 -0.44 -5.18 -0.30
N ARG A 56 0.70 -5.33 -1.00
CA ARG A 56 2.01 -5.50 -0.35
C ARG A 56 2.55 -4.22 0.28
N VAL A 57 2.44 -3.08 -0.41
CA VAL A 57 2.87 -1.76 0.11
C VAL A 57 2.14 -1.41 1.40
N PHE A 58 0.86 -1.71 1.46
CA PHE A 58 -0.01 -1.40 2.60
C PHE A 58 -0.07 -2.52 3.65
N ASN A 59 0.62 -3.64 3.45
CA ASN A 59 0.69 -4.71 4.44
C ASN A 59 1.76 -4.40 5.50
N LEU A 60 1.44 -3.48 6.42
CA LEU A 60 2.33 -3.13 7.53
C LEU A 60 2.36 -4.19 8.65
N ASN A 61 1.62 -5.28 8.49
CA ASN A 61 1.49 -6.36 9.48
C ASN A 61 2.52 -7.48 9.27
N THR A 62 3.39 -7.39 8.25
CA THR A 62 4.49 -8.34 8.08
C THR A 62 5.57 -8.11 9.14
N GLN A 63 5.42 -8.86 10.24
CA GLN A 63 6.30 -9.05 11.40
C GLN A 63 6.08 -8.11 12.60
N ALA A 64 5.64 -8.72 13.70
CA ALA A 64 5.58 -8.11 15.03
C ALA A 64 7.01 -7.98 15.61
N GLY A 65 7.60 -6.79 15.52
CA GLY A 65 8.89 -6.48 16.13
C GLY A 65 9.38 -5.07 15.77
N PRO A 66 10.37 -4.52 16.51
CA PRO A 66 11.06 -3.30 16.11
C PRO A 66 11.83 -3.57 14.80
N GLY A 67 11.51 -2.81 13.74
CA GLY A 67 12.06 -3.03 12.39
C GLY A 67 11.06 -3.53 11.35
N ARG A 68 9.76 -3.22 11.47
CA ARG A 68 8.72 -3.51 10.47
C ARG A 68 9.22 -3.17 9.06
N GLN A 69 9.55 -4.20 8.28
CA GLN A 69 9.92 -4.03 6.87
C GLN A 69 8.70 -4.31 6.03
N VAL A 70 8.24 -3.28 5.32
CA VAL A 70 7.39 -3.50 4.15
C VAL A 70 8.27 -4.18 3.11
N SER A 71 7.76 -5.26 2.53
CA SER A 71 8.39 -5.96 1.42
C SER A 71 7.45 -5.87 0.22
N PRO A 72 7.46 -4.74 -0.52
CA PRO A 72 6.64 -4.59 -1.72
C PRO A 72 6.98 -5.66 -2.78
N MET A 73 8.19 -6.19 -2.72
CA MET A 73 8.71 -7.34 -3.47
C MET A 73 9.44 -8.29 -2.52
N ALA A 74 9.27 -9.59 -2.73
CA ALA A 74 10.01 -10.59 -1.97
C ALA A 74 11.53 -10.44 -2.24
N GLN A 75 12.34 -10.55 -1.19
CA GLN A 75 13.78 -10.27 -1.26
C GLN A 75 14.50 -11.23 -2.20
N ASP A 76 14.18 -12.52 -2.13
CA ASP A 76 14.69 -13.57 -3.01
C ASP A 76 14.44 -13.26 -4.50
N ARG A 77 13.23 -12.78 -4.82
CA ARG A 77 12.89 -12.36 -6.18
C ARG A 77 13.69 -11.13 -6.62
N PHE A 78 13.85 -10.16 -5.72
CA PHE A 78 14.66 -8.97 -6.01
C PHE A 78 16.12 -9.37 -6.30
N ASP A 79 16.73 -10.16 -5.42
CA ASP A 79 18.12 -10.59 -5.54
C ASP A 79 18.34 -11.39 -6.83
N MET A 80 17.43 -12.30 -7.14
CA MET A 80 17.47 -13.07 -8.39
C MET A 80 17.42 -12.16 -9.63
N LEU A 81 16.48 -11.22 -9.68
CA LEU A 81 16.37 -10.32 -10.83
C LEU A 81 17.55 -9.35 -10.93
N LEU A 82 18.07 -8.88 -9.79
CA LEU A 82 19.27 -8.04 -9.75
C LEU A 82 20.47 -8.78 -10.33
N GLU A 83 20.72 -10.02 -9.91
CA GLU A 83 21.84 -10.79 -10.46
C GLU A 83 21.65 -11.09 -11.96
N GLN A 84 20.44 -11.47 -12.38
CA GLN A 84 20.17 -11.76 -13.79
C GLN A 84 20.19 -10.51 -14.69
N SER A 85 19.87 -9.33 -14.14
CA SER A 85 19.82 -8.08 -14.90
C SER A 85 21.17 -7.71 -15.53
N LEU A 86 22.29 -8.20 -15.00
CA LEU A 86 23.63 -7.95 -15.52
C LEU A 86 23.86 -8.57 -16.90
N THR A 87 23.09 -9.60 -17.26
CA THR A 87 23.24 -10.33 -18.51
C THR A 87 21.94 -10.46 -19.31
N SER A 88 20.80 -10.07 -18.73
CA SER A 88 19.47 -10.24 -19.33
C SER A 88 18.68 -8.95 -19.29
N THR A 89 18.32 -8.44 -20.47
CA THR A 89 17.43 -7.28 -20.63
C THR A 89 16.03 -7.59 -20.11
N VAL A 90 15.55 -8.82 -20.27
CA VAL A 90 14.24 -9.25 -19.75
C VAL A 90 14.20 -9.17 -18.22
N ALA A 91 15.25 -9.62 -17.54
CA ALA A 91 15.34 -9.53 -16.08
C ALA A 91 15.48 -8.07 -15.61
N GLN A 92 16.22 -7.24 -16.36
CA GLN A 92 16.30 -5.81 -16.12
C GLN A 92 14.92 -5.16 -16.21
N ASP A 93 14.18 -5.37 -17.29
CA ASP A 93 12.86 -4.78 -17.50
C ASP A 93 11.90 -5.19 -16.40
N GLU A 94 11.90 -6.48 -16.01
CA GLU A 94 11.07 -6.99 -14.93
C GLU A 94 11.43 -6.36 -13.56
N LEU A 95 12.73 -6.20 -13.28
CA LEU A 95 13.22 -5.54 -12.07
C LEU A 95 12.73 -4.09 -12.00
N PHE A 96 12.95 -3.31 -13.06
CA PHE A 96 12.60 -1.90 -13.06
C PHE A 96 11.08 -1.67 -13.14
N GLU A 97 10.33 -2.50 -13.85
CA GLU A 97 8.87 -2.45 -13.85
C GLU A 97 8.31 -2.72 -12.45
N ALA A 98 8.85 -3.72 -11.74
CA ALA A 98 8.49 -4.00 -10.36
C ALA A 98 8.70 -2.77 -9.44
N LEU A 99 9.80 -2.06 -9.60
CA LEU A 99 10.14 -0.86 -8.84
C LEU A 99 9.24 0.34 -9.21
N ARG A 100 9.00 0.56 -10.50
CA ARG A 100 8.10 1.62 -11.00
C ARG A 100 6.67 1.42 -10.51
N GLN A 101 6.17 0.18 -10.47
CA GLN A 101 4.84 -0.10 -9.95
C GLN A 101 4.68 0.29 -8.48
N ILE A 102 5.73 0.17 -7.66
CA ILE A 102 5.69 0.57 -6.24
C ILE A 102 5.51 2.08 -6.11
N ILE A 103 6.25 2.88 -6.88
CA ILE A 103 6.03 4.34 -6.97
C ILE A 103 4.64 4.63 -7.54
N GLY A 104 4.24 3.87 -8.56
CA GLY A 104 2.93 3.96 -9.20
C GLY A 104 1.78 3.86 -8.20
N VAL A 105 1.89 3.01 -7.16
CA VAL A 105 0.88 2.93 -6.08
C VAL A 105 0.65 4.28 -5.42
N PHE A 106 1.72 5.01 -5.09
CA PHE A 106 1.62 6.31 -4.43
C PHE A 106 1.16 7.41 -5.38
N ARG A 107 1.61 7.38 -6.64
CA ARG A 107 1.06 8.27 -7.67
C ARG A 107 -0.43 8.05 -7.88
N TYR A 108 -0.88 6.79 -7.91
CA TYR A 108 -2.28 6.43 -8.09
C TYR A 108 -3.17 6.92 -6.95
N ILE A 109 -2.81 6.71 -5.69
CA ILE A 109 -3.64 7.17 -4.55
C ILE A 109 -3.70 8.70 -4.42
N ASN A 110 -2.73 9.40 -5.00
CA ASN A 110 -2.64 10.86 -5.05
C ASN A 110 -3.12 11.45 -6.39
N ASP A 111 -3.56 10.62 -7.34
CA ASP A 111 -4.02 11.07 -8.64
C ASP A 111 -5.27 11.97 -8.47
N PRO A 112 -5.39 13.10 -9.19
CA PRO A 112 -6.50 14.04 -9.03
C PRO A 112 -7.90 13.42 -9.19
N VAL A 113 -8.03 12.33 -9.95
CA VAL A 113 -9.29 11.61 -10.15
C VAL A 113 -9.53 10.59 -9.04
N ILE A 114 -8.48 9.96 -8.52
CA ILE A 114 -8.56 8.88 -7.53
C ILE A 114 -8.59 9.41 -6.09
N LEU A 115 -7.84 10.46 -5.79
CA LEU A 115 -7.73 11.04 -4.45
C LEU A 115 -9.09 11.41 -3.84
N PRO A 116 -10.06 12.01 -4.57
CA PRO A 116 -11.40 12.24 -4.05
C PRO A 116 -12.11 10.96 -3.61
N ILE A 117 -11.95 9.86 -4.36
CA ILE A 117 -12.55 8.56 -4.04
C ILE A 117 -11.91 7.97 -2.78
N VAL A 118 -10.58 8.04 -2.66
CA VAL A 118 -9.85 7.61 -1.46
C VAL A 118 -10.33 8.38 -0.23
N ARG A 119 -10.43 9.70 -0.33
CA ARG A 119 -10.92 10.57 0.74
C ARG A 119 -12.36 10.29 1.11
N MET A 120 -13.23 10.09 0.11
CA MET A 120 -14.63 9.71 0.33
C MET A 120 -14.73 8.39 1.11
N ASN A 121 -14.01 7.35 0.70
CA ASN A 121 -14.02 6.05 1.39
C ASN A 121 -13.55 6.18 2.85
N ILE A 122 -12.56 7.02 3.13
CA ILE A 122 -12.06 7.27 4.49
C ILE A 122 -13.06 8.05 5.33
N ASN A 123 -13.71 9.06 4.75
CA ASN A 123 -14.78 9.80 5.42
C ASN A 123 -15.98 8.88 5.74
N ASN A 124 -16.31 7.94 4.85
CA ASN A 124 -17.36 6.94 5.09
C ASN A 124 -16.97 5.99 6.24
N MET A 125 -15.72 5.53 6.28
CA MET A 125 -15.20 4.73 7.39
C MET A 125 -15.20 5.48 8.72
N GLN A 126 -14.79 6.76 8.73
CA GLN A 126 -14.83 7.61 9.93
C GLN A 126 -16.27 7.75 10.43
N SER A 127 -17.20 8.07 9.52
CA SER A 127 -18.62 8.17 9.85
C SER A 127 -19.18 6.86 10.42
N ALA A 128 -18.75 5.71 9.88
CA ALA A 128 -19.14 4.42 10.42
C ALA A 128 -18.53 4.15 11.80
N ALA A 129 -17.26 4.50 12.02
CA ALA A 129 -16.60 4.38 13.31
C ALA A 129 -17.29 5.24 14.38
N ASP A 130 -17.68 6.48 14.05
CA ASP A 130 -18.42 7.36 14.96
C ASP A 130 -19.81 6.81 15.32
N ARG A 131 -20.50 6.21 14.34
CA ARG A 131 -21.79 5.53 14.58
C ARG A 131 -21.64 4.30 15.47
N ILE A 132 -20.60 3.50 15.25
CA ILE A 132 -20.29 2.35 16.12
C ILE A 132 -20.00 2.84 17.54
N ALA A 133 -19.18 3.89 17.69
CA ALA A 133 -18.87 4.49 18.98
C ALA A 133 -20.12 4.97 19.73
N ALA A 134 -21.07 5.58 19.01
CA ALA A 134 -22.31 6.09 19.58
C ALA A 134 -23.31 4.99 19.98
N THR A 135 -23.26 3.83 19.33
CA THR A 135 -24.27 2.76 19.51
C THR A 135 -23.78 1.57 20.32
N VAL A 136 -22.47 1.35 20.41
CA VAL A 136 -21.85 0.26 21.15
C VAL A 136 -20.93 0.86 22.22
N PRO A 137 -21.39 1.02 23.48
CA PRO A 137 -20.63 1.70 24.54
C PRO A 137 -19.21 1.16 24.76
N GLN A 138 -19.01 -0.15 24.56
CA GLN A 138 -17.71 -0.81 24.70
C GLN A 138 -16.72 -0.48 23.57
N LEU A 139 -17.18 0.18 22.51
CA LEU A 139 -16.42 0.66 21.36
C LEU A 139 -16.45 2.19 21.24
N SER A 140 -16.80 2.91 22.30
CA SER A 140 -16.94 4.39 22.31
C SER A 140 -15.69 5.15 21.81
N ASN A 141 -14.51 4.55 21.90
CA ASN A 141 -13.26 5.17 21.46
C ASN A 141 -12.93 4.92 19.98
N ILE A 142 -13.67 4.07 19.25
CA ILE A 142 -13.25 3.61 17.92
C ILE A 142 -13.20 4.74 16.88
N GLY A 143 -14.11 5.72 16.96
CA GLY A 143 -14.09 6.90 16.08
C GLY A 143 -12.79 7.70 16.23
N ARG A 144 -12.38 7.97 17.48
CA ARG A 144 -11.11 8.64 17.78
C ARG A 144 -9.90 7.81 17.35
N GLN A 145 -9.91 6.52 17.66
CA GLN A 145 -8.82 5.62 17.29
C GLN A 145 -8.65 5.54 15.77
N PHE A 146 -9.76 5.51 15.02
CA PHE A 146 -9.70 5.51 13.57
C PHE A 146 -9.12 6.82 13.03
N ALA A 147 -9.57 7.96 13.55
CA ALA A 147 -9.07 9.29 13.17
C ALA A 147 -7.55 9.45 13.39
N GLU A 148 -7.03 8.89 14.48
CA GLU A 148 -5.59 8.86 14.76
C GLU A 148 -4.85 7.84 13.88
N PHE A 149 -5.47 6.68 13.62
CA PHE A 149 -4.86 5.56 12.91
C PHE A 149 -4.67 5.83 11.42
N TYR A 150 -5.72 6.28 10.69
CA TYR A 150 -5.65 6.25 9.23
C TYR A 150 -4.58 7.19 8.63
N PRO A 151 -4.36 8.43 9.10
CA PRO A 151 -3.29 9.28 8.57
C PRO A 151 -1.92 8.69 8.91
N ALA A 152 -1.75 8.24 10.16
CA ALA A 152 -0.51 7.62 10.62
C ALA A 152 -0.15 6.36 9.81
N TRP A 153 -1.16 5.56 9.44
CA TRP A 153 -0.97 4.36 8.64
C TRP A 153 -0.49 4.66 7.22
N TYR A 154 -1.09 5.65 6.54
CA TYR A 154 -0.64 6.07 5.21
C TYR A 154 0.75 6.71 5.23
N GLN A 155 1.03 7.55 6.23
CA GLN A 155 2.35 8.16 6.43
C GLN A 155 3.42 7.10 6.68
N GLU A 156 3.13 6.12 7.54
CA GLU A 156 4.04 5.02 7.82
C GLU A 156 4.27 4.17 6.57
N ALA A 157 3.23 3.81 5.82
CA ALA A 157 3.36 3.06 4.57
C ALA A 157 4.24 3.79 3.54
N ALA A 158 4.03 5.10 3.36
CA ALA A 158 4.86 5.93 2.49
C ALA A 158 6.32 5.96 2.96
N ARG A 159 6.56 6.19 4.25
CA ARG A 159 7.89 6.21 4.85
C ARG A 159 8.64 4.90 4.66
N THR A 160 8.01 3.77 5.02
CA THR A 160 8.63 2.45 4.94
C THR A 160 8.86 2.00 3.50
N ALA A 161 7.90 2.26 2.60
CA ALA A 161 8.06 1.89 1.19
C ALA A 161 9.15 2.73 0.51
N ARG A 162 9.23 4.03 0.81
CA ARG A 162 10.30 4.90 0.30
C ARG A 162 11.67 4.47 0.80
N ALA A 163 11.80 4.14 2.10
CA ALA A 163 13.03 3.61 2.65
C ALA A 163 13.45 2.31 1.94
N TRP A 164 12.51 1.36 1.80
CA TRP A 164 12.76 0.11 1.08
C TRP A 164 13.21 0.36 -0.37
N MET A 165 12.54 1.26 -1.09
CA MET A 165 12.90 1.62 -2.47
C MET A 165 14.31 2.23 -2.56
N SER A 166 14.65 3.14 -1.62
CA SER A 166 15.98 3.74 -1.53
C SER A 166 17.06 2.66 -1.32
N ASP A 167 16.81 1.70 -0.45
CA ASP A 167 17.74 0.59 -0.20
C ASP A 167 17.92 -0.28 -1.45
N ARG A 168 16.84 -0.59 -2.18
CA ARG A 168 16.92 -1.36 -3.42
C ARG A 168 17.69 -0.62 -4.52
N ILE A 169 17.48 0.69 -4.64
CA ILE A 169 18.24 1.54 -5.57
C ILE A 169 19.74 1.49 -5.24
N ASN A 170 20.09 1.63 -3.96
CA ASN A 170 21.48 1.55 -3.51
C ASN A 170 22.11 0.17 -3.79
N ASP A 171 21.35 -0.90 -3.65
CA ASP A 171 21.83 -2.25 -3.94
C ASP A 171 22.06 -2.47 -5.44
N ILE A 172 21.20 -1.92 -6.31
CA ILE A 172 21.41 -1.92 -7.76
C ILE A 172 22.70 -1.18 -8.10
N ILE A 173 22.87 0.05 -7.59
CA ILE A 173 24.08 0.87 -7.79
C ILE A 173 25.31 0.09 -7.35
N GLY A 174 25.31 -0.42 -6.12
CA GLY A 174 26.43 -1.16 -5.55
C GLY A 174 26.77 -2.40 -6.35
N ARG A 175 25.77 -3.14 -6.84
CA ARG A 175 25.99 -4.36 -7.63
C ARG A 175 26.62 -4.07 -9.00
N TYR A 176 26.14 -3.03 -9.69
CA TYR A 176 26.68 -2.63 -10.99
C TYR A 176 28.08 -2.03 -10.86
N MET A 177 28.32 -1.18 -9.86
CA MET A 177 29.66 -0.63 -9.57
C MET A 177 30.67 -1.73 -9.28
N ARG A 178 30.30 -2.76 -8.49
CA ARG A 178 31.18 -3.92 -8.25
C ARG A 178 31.52 -4.66 -9.54
N ALA A 179 30.56 -4.84 -10.45
CA ALA A 179 30.79 -5.50 -11.73
C ALA A 179 31.78 -4.70 -12.61
N ILE A 180 31.57 -3.39 -12.71
CA ILE A 180 32.43 -2.47 -13.45
C ILE A 180 33.86 -2.48 -12.89
N ASN A 181 34.02 -2.32 -11.57
CA ASN A 181 35.33 -2.28 -10.92
C ASN A 181 36.09 -3.61 -11.01
N SER A 182 35.38 -4.73 -11.19
CA SER A 182 35.96 -6.05 -11.39
C SER A 182 36.35 -6.34 -12.86
N GLY A 183 36.22 -5.36 -13.76
CA GLY A 183 36.49 -5.52 -15.19
C GLY A 183 35.40 -6.27 -15.97
N ASN A 184 34.27 -6.57 -15.33
CA ASN A 184 33.13 -7.29 -15.92
C ASN A 184 31.94 -6.33 -16.10
N ALA A 185 32.19 -5.18 -16.73
CA ALA A 185 31.17 -4.15 -16.93
C ALA A 185 30.00 -4.72 -17.77
N PRO A 186 28.76 -4.72 -17.24
CA PRO A 186 27.59 -5.15 -17.99
C PRO A 186 27.33 -4.26 -19.21
N ALA A 187 26.91 -4.84 -20.34
CA ALA A 187 26.61 -4.09 -21.56
C ALA A 187 25.47 -3.06 -21.37
N ASN A 188 24.58 -3.29 -20.42
CA ASN A 188 23.44 -2.43 -20.09
C ASN A 188 23.71 -1.41 -18.98
N ALA A 189 24.97 -1.27 -18.50
CA ALA A 189 25.28 -0.43 -17.34
C ALA A 189 24.81 1.02 -17.47
N MET A 190 24.93 1.62 -18.66
CA MET A 190 24.47 2.99 -18.92
C MET A 190 22.94 3.13 -18.78
N GLN A 191 22.18 2.17 -19.34
CA GLN A 191 20.72 2.18 -19.26
C GLN A 191 20.26 2.01 -17.81
N VAL A 192 20.86 1.08 -17.07
CA VAL A 192 20.56 0.88 -15.65
C VAL A 192 20.84 2.12 -14.83
N GLN A 193 21.92 2.84 -15.11
CA GLN A 193 22.22 4.11 -14.43
C GLN A 193 21.13 5.16 -14.69
N MET A 194 20.65 5.28 -15.93
CA MET A 194 19.55 6.19 -16.27
C MET A 194 18.25 5.80 -15.54
N ASP A 195 17.91 4.51 -15.54
CA ASP A 195 16.71 4.00 -14.89
C ASP A 195 16.76 4.19 -13.36
N VAL A 196 17.93 3.99 -12.75
CA VAL A 196 18.17 4.26 -11.33
C VAL A 196 17.98 5.74 -11.00
N ASN A 197 18.55 6.64 -11.79
CA ASN A 197 18.39 8.09 -11.56
C ASN A 197 16.92 8.49 -11.65
N ALA A 198 16.18 7.99 -12.65
CA ALA A 198 14.75 8.24 -12.79
C ALA A 198 13.96 7.72 -11.57
N LEU A 199 14.28 6.52 -11.07
CA LEU A 199 13.66 5.98 -9.86
C LEU A 199 13.96 6.83 -8.62
N PHE A 200 15.19 7.35 -8.50
CA PHE A 200 15.60 8.19 -7.39
C PHE A 200 14.82 9.51 -7.36
N ASP A 201 14.71 10.17 -8.52
CA ASP A 201 13.92 11.40 -8.68
C ASP A 201 12.44 11.15 -8.35
N ASP A 202 11.94 9.95 -8.64
CA ASP A 202 10.55 9.58 -8.41
C ASP A 202 10.20 9.24 -6.95
N LEU A 203 11.20 9.05 -6.07
CA LEU A 203 10.97 8.78 -4.64
C LEU A 203 10.15 9.89 -3.95
N GLN A 204 10.25 11.12 -4.46
CA GLN A 204 9.51 12.27 -3.94
C GLN A 204 7.98 12.09 -4.07
N TYR A 205 7.51 11.29 -5.03
CA TYR A 205 6.09 11.03 -5.23
C TYR A 205 5.52 9.95 -4.30
N MET A 206 6.37 9.28 -3.53
CA MET A 206 5.95 8.26 -2.57
C MET A 206 5.47 8.91 -1.27
N VAL A 207 4.35 9.64 -1.32
CA VAL A 207 3.79 10.42 -0.19
C VAL A 207 2.42 9.92 0.25
N SER A 208 2.11 10.17 1.51
CA SER A 208 0.75 10.00 2.05
C SER A 208 -0.23 10.95 1.33
N PRO A 209 -1.47 10.52 1.05
CA PRO A 209 -2.54 11.40 0.56
C PRO A 209 -3.11 12.34 1.64
N PHE A 210 -2.55 12.29 2.86
CA PHE A 210 -2.89 13.05 4.07
C PHE A 210 -1.65 13.66 4.71
#